data_AF-A0A7M3XXQ1-F1
#
_entry.id   AF-A0A7M3XXQ1-F1
#
_cell.length_a   1.000
_cell.length_b   1.000
_cell.length_c   1.000
_cell.angle_alpha   90.00
_cell.angle_beta   90.00
_cell.angle_gamma   90.00
#
_symmetry.space_group_name_H-M   'P 1'
#
loop_
_entity.id
_entity.type
_entity.pdbx_description
1 polymer ?
#
loop_
_entity_poly.entity_id
_entity_poly.type
_entity_poly.pdbx_seq_one_letter_code
_entity_poly.pdbx_strand_id
1 'polypeptide(L)'
;MSSEHKLRSLRELARRLLRSRGVEVYHPSDWKLSVSDLSLRLSDIAPNLYIGIEFRNNTSDEIRLELSGEGGGMFSASPPEEIDYVWIPMDEEREWDMFISELFALASAGYPGCVGCGGPDAELPWDEALSRSALLSDSRA
;
A
#
# COMPACT_ATOMS: atom_id res chain seq x y z
N MET A 1 10.64 15.81 5.82
CA MET A 1 11.51 14.61 5.84
C MET A 1 10.68 13.39 6.22
N SER A 2 9.99 13.38 7.37
CA SER A 2 8.96 12.37 7.73
C SER A 2 7.96 12.01 6.61
N SER A 3 7.53 12.99 5.81
CA SER A 3 6.59 12.77 4.70
C SER A 3 7.16 11.99 3.50
N GLU A 4 8.47 12.04 3.27
CA GLU A 4 9.10 11.44 2.08
C GLU A 4 9.29 9.94 2.23
N HIS A 5 9.84 9.49 3.36
CA HIS A 5 10.02 8.06 3.63
C HIS A 5 8.68 7.33 3.69
N LYS A 6 7.67 7.96 4.31
CA LYS A 6 6.29 7.43 4.33
C LYS A 6 5.71 7.33 2.92
N LEU A 7 5.90 8.35 2.08
CA LEU A 7 5.45 8.34 0.67
C LEU A 7 6.10 7.20 -0.13
N ARG A 8 7.39 6.90 0.11
CA ARG A 8 8.07 5.79 -0.55
C ARG A 8 7.46 4.44 -0.17
N SER A 9 7.15 4.20 1.11
CA SER A 9 6.44 2.99 1.56
C SER A 9 5.04 2.88 0.95
N LEU A 10 4.28 3.97 0.92
CA LEU A 10 2.94 4.00 0.30
C LEU A 10 3.00 3.61 -1.18
N ARG A 11 3.94 4.19 -1.92
CA ARG A 11 4.15 3.88 -3.34
C ARG A 11 4.60 2.45 -3.55
N GLU A 12 5.46 1.92 -2.69
CA GLU A 12 5.89 0.54 -2.83
C GLU A 12 4.72 -0.43 -2.63
N LEU A 13 3.94 -0.25 -1.56
CA LEU A 13 2.76 -1.09 -1.34
C LEU A 13 1.78 -0.97 -2.52
N ALA A 14 1.61 0.24 -3.08
CA ALA A 14 0.74 0.46 -4.23
C ALA A 14 1.24 -0.28 -5.47
N ARG A 15 2.55 -0.29 -5.73
CA ARG A 15 3.13 -1.07 -6.83
C ARG A 15 2.91 -2.56 -6.65
N ARG A 16 3.14 -3.10 -5.44
CA ARG A 16 2.89 -4.51 -5.14
C ARG A 16 1.42 -4.87 -5.35
N LEU A 17 0.51 -4.00 -4.92
CA LEU A 17 -0.92 -4.19 -5.16
C LEU A 17 -1.24 -4.26 -6.66
N LEU A 18 -0.71 -3.34 -7.47
CA LEU A 18 -0.95 -3.29 -8.92
C LEU A 18 -0.34 -4.46 -9.69
N ARG A 19 0.68 -5.13 -9.13
CA ARG A 19 1.26 -6.37 -9.69
C ARG A 19 0.57 -7.64 -9.19
N SER A 20 -0.17 -7.55 -8.09
CA SER A 20 -0.88 -8.67 -7.49
C SER A 20 -2.05 -9.14 -8.34
N ARG A 21 -2.39 -10.43 -8.22
CA ARG A 21 -3.61 -11.01 -8.84
C ARG A 21 -4.83 -10.96 -7.94
N GLY A 22 -4.62 -10.69 -6.65
CA GLY A 22 -5.66 -10.75 -5.63
C GLY A 22 -5.21 -10.07 -4.34
N VAL A 23 -6.13 -9.40 -3.68
CA VAL A 23 -5.88 -8.62 -2.47
C VAL A 23 -6.95 -8.96 -1.45
N GLU A 24 -6.53 -9.33 -0.25
CA GLU A 24 -7.40 -9.37 0.92
C GLU A 24 -7.02 -8.24 1.86
N VAL A 25 -7.96 -7.33 2.11
CA VAL A 25 -7.79 -6.19 3.01
C VAL A 25 -8.50 -6.51 4.32
N TYR A 26 -7.72 -6.69 5.38
CA TYR A 26 -8.20 -6.87 6.75
C TYR A 26 -8.18 -5.53 7.47
N HIS A 27 -9.31 -5.10 8.03
CA HIS A 27 -9.42 -3.79 8.65
C HIS A 27 -10.26 -3.81 9.95
N PRO A 28 -10.12 -2.79 10.82
CA PRO A 28 -10.94 -2.66 12.01
C PRO A 28 -12.43 -2.59 11.66
N SER A 29 -13.29 -3.17 12.49
CA SER A 29 -14.72 -3.33 12.19
C SER A 29 -15.50 -2.01 12.15
N ASP A 30 -15.01 -0.99 12.84
CA ASP A 30 -15.55 0.37 12.89
C ASP A 30 -14.95 1.30 11.82
N TRP A 31 -13.97 0.81 11.07
CA TRP A 31 -13.28 1.58 10.04
C TRP A 31 -14.20 1.83 8.84
N LYS A 32 -14.39 3.11 8.50
CA LYS A 32 -15.23 3.53 7.37
C LYS A 32 -14.44 3.48 6.07
N LEU A 33 -14.23 2.28 5.55
CA LEU A 33 -13.65 2.16 4.21
C LEU A 33 -14.66 2.62 3.15
N SER A 34 -14.18 3.39 2.18
CA SER A 34 -14.81 3.52 0.86
C SER A 34 -14.58 2.22 0.08
N VAL A 35 -15.21 1.13 0.56
CA VAL A 35 -14.99 -0.26 0.12
C VAL A 35 -15.49 -0.50 -1.31
N SER A 36 -16.64 0.07 -1.66
CA SER A 36 -17.44 -0.39 -2.80
C SER A 36 -16.82 -0.07 -4.16
N ASP A 37 -15.85 0.84 -4.21
CA ASP A 37 -15.45 1.47 -5.47
C ASP A 37 -14.01 1.16 -5.88
N LEU A 38 -13.18 0.55 -5.02
CA LEU A 38 -11.75 0.42 -5.33
C LEU A 38 -11.49 -0.47 -6.55
N SER A 39 -12.07 -1.67 -6.59
CA SER A 39 -11.92 -2.60 -7.72
C SER A 39 -12.56 -2.05 -8.99
N LEU A 40 -13.72 -1.40 -8.87
CA LEU A 40 -14.43 -0.77 -9.98
C LEU A 40 -13.61 0.38 -10.58
N ARG A 41 -13.14 1.30 -9.74
CA ARG A 41 -12.33 2.45 -10.17
C ARG A 41 -11.00 2.02 -10.78
N LEU A 42 -10.36 0.98 -10.22
CA LEU A 42 -9.15 0.42 -10.83
C LEU A 42 -9.44 -0.17 -12.22
N SER A 43 -10.58 -0.86 -12.37
CA SER A 43 -11.00 -1.40 -13.67
C SER A 43 -11.30 -0.30 -14.69
N ASP A 44 -11.85 0.84 -14.26
CA ASP A 44 -12.10 2.00 -15.13
C ASP A 44 -10.80 2.69 -15.57
N ILE A 45 -9.83 2.84 -14.65
CA ILE A 45 -8.56 3.53 -14.91
C ILE A 45 -7.59 2.65 -15.70
N ALA A 46 -7.53 1.37 -15.38
CA ALA A 46 -6.61 0.41 -15.96
C ALA A 46 -7.35 -0.89 -16.32
N PRO A 47 -8.09 -0.91 -17.45
CA PRO A 47 -8.90 -2.07 -17.85
C PRO A 47 -8.10 -3.36 -18.10
N ASN A 48 -6.79 -3.24 -18.27
CA ASN A 48 -5.85 -4.36 -18.41
C ASN A 48 -5.43 -4.96 -17.05
N LEU A 49 -5.75 -4.30 -15.94
CA LEU A 49 -5.51 -4.80 -14.58
C LEU A 49 -6.74 -5.56 -14.09
N TYR A 50 -6.61 -6.88 -14.01
CA TYR A 50 -7.61 -7.74 -13.38
C TYR A 50 -7.14 -8.11 -11.97
N ILE A 51 -7.63 -7.39 -10.97
CA ILE A 51 -7.26 -7.56 -9.56
C ILE A 51 -8.53 -7.82 -8.75
N GLY A 52 -8.63 -9.00 -8.13
CA GLY A 52 -9.67 -9.27 -7.15
C GLY A 52 -9.35 -8.57 -5.84
N ILE A 53 -10.30 -7.82 -5.26
CA ILE A 53 -10.12 -7.16 -3.96
C ILE A 53 -11.27 -7.57 -3.06
N GLU A 54 -10.94 -8.18 -1.93
CA GLU A 54 -11.87 -8.59 -0.90
C GLU A 54 -11.57 -7.86 0.41
N PHE A 55 -12.61 -7.39 1.09
CA PHE A 55 -12.50 -6.73 2.38
C PHE A 55 -13.02 -7.65 3.47
N ARG A 56 -12.24 -7.78 4.55
CA ARG A 56 -12.55 -8.62 5.70
C ARG A 56 -12.38 -7.80 6.97
N ASN A 57 -13.31 -7.96 7.90
CA ASN A 57 -13.14 -7.38 9.23
C ASN A 57 -12.06 -8.16 9.99
N ASN A 58 -11.26 -7.46 10.78
CA ASN A 58 -10.40 -8.04 11.80
C ASN A 58 -10.79 -7.51 13.19
N THR A 59 -10.10 -8.00 14.21
CA THR A 59 -10.26 -7.58 15.61
C THR A 59 -9.11 -6.67 16.08
N SER A 60 -8.28 -6.19 15.16
CA SER A 60 -7.10 -5.35 15.45
C SER A 60 -7.39 -3.91 15.01
N ASP A 61 -6.64 -2.95 15.54
CA ASP A 61 -6.70 -1.55 15.10
C ASP A 61 -5.86 -1.29 13.82
N GLU A 62 -5.25 -2.35 13.29
CA GLU A 62 -4.36 -2.32 12.12
C GLU A 62 -5.10 -2.65 10.83
N ILE A 63 -4.63 -2.08 9.71
CA ILE A 63 -5.05 -2.48 8.36
C ILE A 63 -3.97 -3.35 7.75
N ARG A 64 -4.32 -4.57 7.33
CA ARG A 64 -3.40 -5.53 6.71
C ARG A 64 -3.85 -5.85 5.29
N LEU A 65 -2.91 -5.88 4.36
CA LEU A 65 -3.12 -6.29 2.97
C LEU A 65 -2.34 -7.56 2.70
N GLU A 66 -3.04 -8.64 2.40
CA GLU A 66 -2.46 -9.86 1.86
C GLU A 66 -2.49 -9.79 0.33
N LEU A 67 -1.33 -9.93 -0.30
CA LEU A 67 -1.20 -9.83 -1.76
C LEU A 67 -0.86 -11.19 -2.36
N SER A 68 -1.59 -11.60 -3.39
CA SER A 68 -1.35 -12.85 -4.09
C SER A 68 -0.13 -12.74 -5.01
N GLY A 69 0.99 -13.35 -4.58
CA GLY A 69 2.23 -13.43 -5.36
C GLY A 69 3.23 -12.30 -5.11
N GLU A 70 2.95 -11.42 -4.16
CA GLU A 70 3.80 -10.32 -3.71
C GLU A 70 3.77 -10.27 -2.18
N GLY A 71 4.80 -9.71 -1.53
CA GLY A 71 4.76 -9.49 -0.09
C GLY A 71 3.72 -8.42 0.28
N GLY A 72 3.00 -8.63 1.38
CA GLY A 72 1.88 -7.79 1.80
C GLY A 72 2.26 -6.39 2.30
N GLY A 73 1.31 -5.76 3.01
CA GLY A 73 1.54 -4.48 3.68
C GLY A 73 0.72 -4.35 4.95
N MET A 74 1.18 -3.49 5.86
CA MET A 74 0.51 -3.22 7.11
C MET A 74 0.56 -1.75 7.49
N PHE A 75 -0.61 -1.21 7.78
CA PHE A 75 -0.81 0.10 8.38
C PHE A 75 -0.99 -0.10 9.87
N SER A 76 -0.02 0.34 10.66
CA SER A 76 0.03 0.08 12.09
C SER A 76 0.91 1.10 12.81
N ALA A 77 0.67 1.31 14.10
CA ALA A 77 1.47 2.21 14.92
C ALA A 77 2.91 1.73 15.13
N SER A 78 3.16 0.41 15.01
CA SER A 78 4.47 -0.22 15.16
C SER A 78 4.76 -1.18 14.01
N PRO A 79 6.03 -1.34 13.62
CA PRO A 79 6.38 -2.22 12.50
C PRO A 79 6.04 -3.69 12.80
N PRO A 80 5.53 -4.45 11.81
CA PRO A 80 5.34 -5.90 11.94
C PRO A 80 6.68 -6.62 12.10
N GLU A 81 6.67 -7.86 12.59
CA GLU A 81 7.88 -8.70 12.60
C GLU A 81 8.24 -9.19 11.18
N GLU A 82 7.23 -9.36 10.33
CA GLU A 82 7.34 -9.84 8.96
C GLU A 82 8.04 -8.80 8.08
N ILE A 83 9.29 -9.09 7.67
CA ILE A 83 10.07 -8.16 6.83
C ILE A 83 9.58 -8.07 5.38
N ASP A 84 8.80 -9.06 4.95
CA ASP A 84 8.21 -9.06 3.61
C ASP A 84 7.01 -8.10 3.50
N TYR A 85 6.53 -7.57 4.63
CA TYR A 85 5.46 -6.59 4.67
C TYR A 85 6.01 -5.18 4.58
N VAL A 86 5.46 -4.41 3.65
CA VAL A 86 5.68 -2.96 3.62
C VAL A 86 4.98 -2.33 4.82
N TRP A 87 5.75 -1.78 5.75
CA TRP A 87 5.20 -1.08 6.89
C TRP A 87 4.91 0.38 6.55
N ILE A 88 3.70 0.80 6.91
CA ILE A 88 3.25 2.18 6.84
C ILE A 88 2.83 2.60 8.25
N PRO A 89 3.58 3.52 8.89
CA PRO A 89 3.18 4.06 10.19
C PRO A 89 1.83 4.75 10.06
N MET A 90 0.85 4.29 10.82
CA MET A 90 -0.51 4.83 10.82
C MET A 90 -0.87 5.33 12.21
N ASP A 91 -1.16 6.63 12.29
CA ASP A 91 -1.67 7.29 13.49
C ASP A 91 -3.15 7.70 13.30
N GLU A 92 -3.58 7.93 12.05
CA GLU A 92 -4.94 8.37 11.67
C GLU A 92 -5.39 7.71 10.35
N GLU A 93 -6.65 7.90 9.94
CA GLU A 93 -7.19 7.34 8.69
C GLU A 93 -6.55 7.93 7.41
N ARG A 94 -5.82 9.04 7.52
CA ARG A 94 -5.28 9.81 6.39
C ARG A 94 -4.27 9.02 5.55
N GLU A 95 -3.47 8.16 6.16
CA GLU A 95 -2.47 7.35 5.45
C GLU A 95 -3.11 6.40 4.44
N TRP A 96 -4.31 5.88 4.76
CA TRP A 96 -5.06 5.06 3.83
C TRP A 96 -5.50 5.86 2.60
N ASP A 97 -6.02 7.07 2.79
CA ASP A 97 -6.41 7.93 1.66
C ASP A 97 -5.22 8.31 0.78
N MET A 98 -4.06 8.57 1.40
CA MET A 98 -2.81 8.81 0.66
C MET A 98 -2.38 7.57 -0.13
N PHE A 99 -2.48 6.38 0.45
CA PHE A 99 -2.22 5.13 -0.24
C PHE A 99 -3.10 4.97 -1.47
N ILE A 100 -4.41 5.16 -1.32
CA ILE A 100 -5.38 5.07 -2.42
C ILE A 100 -5.07 6.12 -3.51
N SER A 101 -4.67 7.34 -3.14
CA SER A 101 -4.27 8.36 -4.11
C SER A 101 -3.03 7.96 -4.91
N GLU A 102 -1.99 7.45 -4.25
CA GLU A 102 -0.76 7.02 -4.94
C GLU A 102 -1.02 5.79 -5.82
N LEU A 103 -1.86 4.86 -5.36
CA LEU A 103 -2.32 3.71 -6.13
C LEU A 103 -2.98 4.14 -7.44
N PHE A 104 -3.93 5.07 -7.39
CA PHE A 104 -4.57 5.58 -8.59
C PHE A 104 -3.64 6.42 -9.46
N ALA A 105 -2.70 7.16 -8.88
CA ALA A 105 -1.71 7.92 -9.64
C ALA A 105 -0.81 6.98 -10.47
N LEU A 106 -0.33 5.90 -9.87
CA LEU A 106 0.47 4.88 -10.56
C LEU A 106 -0.34 4.15 -11.65
N ALA A 107 -1.57 3.72 -11.32
CA ALA A 107 -2.45 3.07 -12.29
C ALA A 107 -2.76 3.99 -13.47
N SER A 108 -3.06 5.27 -13.22
CA SER A 108 -3.36 6.27 -14.27
C SER A 108 -2.13 6.60 -15.12
N ALA A 109 -0.92 6.50 -14.56
CA ALA A 109 0.32 6.59 -15.33
C ALA A 109 0.54 5.34 -16.21
N GLY A 110 -0.24 4.27 -16.05
CA GLY A 110 -0.14 3.03 -16.81
C GLY A 110 0.78 1.98 -16.17
N TYR A 111 1.20 2.17 -14.91
CA TYR A 111 1.90 1.12 -14.16
C TYR A 111 0.94 -0.07 -13.90
N PRO A 112 1.39 -1.33 -14.01
CA PRO A 112 2.75 -1.82 -14.33
C PRO A 112 3.03 -2.00 -15.83
N GLY A 113 2.06 -1.74 -16.72
CA GLY A 113 2.19 -1.97 -18.16
C GLY A 113 3.08 -0.97 -18.91
N CYS A 114 3.40 0.17 -18.30
CA CYS A 114 4.28 1.20 -18.83
C CYS A 114 5.65 1.21 -18.12
N VAL A 115 6.73 1.06 -18.89
CA VAL A 115 8.11 1.21 -18.40
C VAL A 115 8.36 2.66 -17.98
N GLY A 116 8.95 2.87 -16.79
CA GLY A 116 9.24 4.19 -16.23
C GLY A 116 8.05 4.87 -15.53
N CYS A 117 6.83 4.31 -15.64
CA CYS A 117 5.63 4.86 -15.00
C CYS A 117 5.49 4.48 -13.51
N GLY A 118 6.39 3.66 -12.97
CA GLY A 118 6.41 3.26 -11.55
C GLY A 118 7.02 4.29 -10.59
N GLY A 119 7.60 5.37 -11.13
CA GLY A 119 8.36 6.36 -10.34
C GLY A 119 9.79 5.90 -10.02
N PRO A 120 10.62 6.80 -9.44
CA PRO A 120 12.06 6.57 -9.29
C PRO A 120 12.42 5.36 -8.43
N ASP A 121 11.61 5.07 -7.40
CA ASP A 121 11.84 3.91 -6.53
C ASP A 121 11.39 2.57 -7.13
N ALA A 122 10.84 2.53 -8.35
CA ALA A 122 10.42 1.28 -8.99
C ALA A 122 11.57 0.48 -9.61
N GLU A 123 12.71 1.14 -9.85
CA GLU A 123 13.85 0.56 -10.57
C GLU A 123 14.75 -0.30 -9.68
N LEU A 124 14.64 -0.17 -8.35
CA LEU A 124 15.43 -0.90 -7.38
C LEU A 124 14.54 -1.79 -6.51
N PRO A 125 15.04 -2.96 -6.07
CA PRO A 125 14.33 -3.77 -5.08
C PRO A 125 14.07 -2.98 -3.81
N TRP A 126 12.90 -3.22 -3.22
CA TRP A 126 12.53 -2.62 -1.94
C TRP A 126 13.35 -3.22 -0.78
N ASP A 127 13.90 -2.35 0.06
CA ASP A 127 14.58 -2.72 1.31
C ASP A 127 13.75 -2.24 2.49
N GLU A 128 12.93 -3.15 3.03
CA GLU A 128 12.04 -2.86 4.14
C GLU A 128 12.80 -2.52 5.42
N ALA A 129 13.95 -3.15 5.67
CA ALA A 129 14.73 -2.89 6.89
C ALA A 129 15.27 -1.46 6.90
N LEU A 130 15.82 -1.01 5.77
CA LEU A 130 16.26 0.38 5.59
C LEU A 130 15.08 1.36 5.69
N SER A 131 13.94 1.03 5.09
CA SER A 131 12.74 1.88 5.16
C SER A 131 12.26 2.06 6.61
N ARG A 132 12.10 0.96 7.35
CA ARG A 132 11.71 0.98 8.77
C ARG A 132 12.68 1.79 9.62
N SER A 133 13.98 1.60 9.42
CA SER A 133 15.01 2.37 10.14
C SER A 133 14.86 3.87 9.89
N ALA A 134 14.60 4.29 8.65
CA ALA A 134 14.40 5.69 8.31
C ALA A 134 13.11 6.26 8.94
N LEU A 135 12.00 5.54 8.83
CA LEU A 135 10.70 5.92 9.41
C LEU A 135 10.76 6.07 10.94
N LEU A 136 11.44 5.15 11.63
CA LEU A 136 11.61 5.20 13.10
C LEU A 136 12.58 6.30 13.56
N SER A 137 13.53 6.69 12.71
CA SER A 137 14.43 7.79 13.01
C SER A 137 13.71 9.14 12.94
N ASP A 138 12.72 9.27 12.04
CA ASP A 138 11.92 10.48 11.85
C ASP A 138 10.84 10.68 12.93
N SER A 139 10.36 9.62 13.59
CA SER A 139 9.35 9.71 14.66
C SER A 139 9.93 10.12 16.02
N ARG A 140 11.26 10.23 16.13
CA ARG A 140 12.00 10.59 17.34
C ARG A 140 12.61 12.00 17.30
N ALA A 141 12.39 12.75 16.23
CA ALA A 141 12.86 14.12 16.01
C ALA A 141 11.72 15.13 16.21
#